data_AF-E1KNT6-F1
#
_entry.id   AF-E1KNT6-F1
#
_cell.length_a   1.000
_cell.length_b   1.000
_cell.length_c   1.000
_cell.angle_alpha   90.00
_cell.angle_beta   90.00
_cell.angle_gamma   90.00
#
_symmetry.space_group_name_H-M   'P 1'
#
loop_
_entity.id
_entity.type
_entity.pdbx_description
1 polymer ?
#
loop_
_entity_poly.entity_id
_entity_poly.type
_entity_poly.pdbx_seq_one_letter_code
_entity_poly.pdbx_strand_id
1 'polypeptide(L)'
;MGITTTMSAKDGYKAMKVYMFGVSISFNDSIVNFTDIQAVDVYIANDKPHFLLNREDYSYQMRYYIERIQANNHPTCLVVYGKTEKEAMKKYLKMQARYTKKAKKTYVVNAIPSTQFKFQTMLPDDLREEKIKNSNVKQEEKK
;
A
#
# COMPACT_ATOMS: atom_id res chain seq x y z
N MET A 1 -9.48 9.11 21.88
CA MET A 1 -8.10 8.98 22.42
C MET A 1 -7.32 8.08 21.48
N GLY A 2 -6.36 8.64 20.74
CA GLY A 2 -5.58 7.90 19.75
C GLY A 2 -4.58 6.96 20.44
N ILE A 3 -4.50 5.73 19.95
CA ILE A 3 -3.53 4.75 20.45
C ILE A 3 -2.18 5.10 19.82
N THR A 4 -1.35 5.88 20.52
CA THR A 4 0.01 6.20 20.09
C THR A 4 0.86 4.95 20.25
N THR A 5 0.96 4.14 19.19
CA THR A 5 1.86 2.98 19.18
C THR A 5 3.26 3.48 18.88
N THR A 6 4.08 3.64 19.92
CA THR A 6 5.52 3.91 19.79
C THR A 6 6.17 2.77 19.01
N MET A 7 6.60 3.05 17.78
CA MET A 7 7.23 2.07 16.89
C MET A 7 8.67 1.82 17.36
N SER A 8 8.88 0.74 18.12
CA SER A 8 10.22 0.25 18.46
C SER A 8 10.78 -0.64 17.34
N ALA A 9 12.07 -0.48 17.03
CA ALA A 9 12.80 -1.42 16.16
C ALA A 9 13.10 -2.69 16.97
N LYS A 10 12.51 -3.84 16.61
CA LYS A 10 13.02 -5.16 17.02
C LYS A 10 14.21 -5.51 16.14
N ASP A 11 15.07 -6.41 16.61
CA ASP A 11 16.37 -6.76 16.00
C ASP A 11 16.32 -7.15 14.50
N GLY A 12 15.16 -7.48 13.94
CA GLY A 12 14.98 -7.84 12.52
C GLY A 12 14.49 -6.75 11.56
N TYR A 13 13.88 -5.66 12.04
CA TYR A 13 13.27 -4.65 11.15
C TYR A 13 13.28 -3.24 11.73
N LYS A 14 13.25 -2.25 10.82
CA LYS A 14 13.14 -0.83 11.16
C LYS A 14 11.85 -0.22 10.63
N ALA A 15 11.25 0.63 11.47
CA ALA A 15 10.19 1.53 11.04
C ALA A 15 10.79 2.65 10.18
N MET A 16 10.13 2.98 9.08
CA MET A 16 10.55 4.06 8.19
C MET A 16 9.34 4.65 7.47
N LYS A 17 9.37 5.97 7.26
CA LYS A 17 8.38 6.66 6.44
C LYS A 17 8.76 6.54 4.96
N VAL A 18 7.84 6.07 4.12
CA VAL A 18 7.99 6.03 2.66
C VAL A 18 6.85 6.79 1.99
N TYR A 19 7.04 7.08 0.70
CA TYR A 19 6.02 7.66 -0.16
C TYR A 19 5.62 6.60 -1.18
N MET A 20 4.36 6.19 -1.19
CA MET A 20 3.87 5.10 -2.04
C MET A 20 2.61 5.49 -2.81
N PHE A 21 2.42 4.89 -3.97
CA PHE A 21 1.19 4.94 -4.74
C PHE A 21 0.82 3.55 -5.24
N GLY A 22 -0.47 3.30 -5.36
CA GLY A 22 -1.03 2.11 -5.95
C GLY A 22 -1.38 2.31 -7.42
N VAL A 23 -1.25 1.25 -8.21
CA VAL A 23 -1.75 1.18 -9.58
C VAL A 23 -2.57 -0.09 -9.74
N SER A 24 -3.77 0.03 -10.30
CA SER A 24 -4.57 -1.13 -10.72
C SER A 24 -4.76 -1.09 -12.22
N ILE A 25 -4.54 -2.21 -12.90
CA ILE A 25 -4.65 -2.33 -14.36
C ILE A 25 -5.66 -3.40 -14.70
N SER A 26 -6.80 -3.01 -15.29
CA SER A 26 -7.72 -3.95 -15.96
C SER A 26 -7.31 -4.05 -17.42
N PHE A 27 -6.78 -5.22 -17.82
CA PHE A 27 -6.37 -5.45 -19.20
C PHE A 27 -7.56 -5.66 -20.14
N ASN A 28 -8.65 -6.21 -19.61
CA ASN A 28 -9.88 -6.47 -20.37
C ASN A 28 -10.56 -5.15 -20.78
N ASP A 29 -10.63 -4.20 -19.85
CA ASP A 29 -11.37 -2.95 -20.07
C ASP A 29 -10.45 -1.77 -20.45
N SER A 30 -9.13 -2.00 -20.50
CA SER A 30 -8.11 -0.95 -20.72
C SER A 30 -8.20 0.22 -19.73
N ILE A 31 -8.60 -0.09 -18.49
CA ILE A 31 -8.70 0.88 -17.40
C ILE A 31 -7.44 0.80 -16.54
N VAL A 32 -6.85 1.95 -16.22
CA VAL A 32 -5.76 2.06 -15.26
C VAL A 32 -6.13 3.07 -14.19
N ASN A 33 -6.14 2.65 -12.94
CA ASN A 33 -6.37 3.57 -11.82
C ASN A 33 -5.05 3.81 -11.07
N PHE A 34 -4.80 5.07 -10.74
CA PHE A 34 -3.66 5.50 -9.95
C PHE A 34 -4.16 6.11 -8.64
N THR A 35 -3.61 5.71 -7.51
CA THR A 35 -3.84 6.46 -6.26
C THR A 35 -2.95 7.70 -6.23
N ASP A 36 -3.35 8.69 -5.44
CA ASP A 36 -2.41 9.70 -4.97
C ASP A 36 -1.16 9.06 -4.33
N ILE A 37 -0.07 9.82 -4.31
CA ILE A 37 1.13 9.46 -3.53
C ILE A 37 0.84 9.74 -2.06
N GLN A 38 1.01 8.72 -1.23
CA GLN A 38 0.73 8.77 0.20
C GLN A 38 2.00 8.54 1.01
N ALA A 39 2.16 9.35 2.05
CA ALA A 39 3.15 9.10 3.08
C ALA A 39 2.64 8.00 4.03
N VAL A 40 3.40 6.92 4.15
CA VAL A 40 2.99 5.73 4.93
C VAL A 40 4.18 5.28 5.77
N ASP A 41 3.92 5.03 7.06
CA ASP A 41 4.90 4.42 7.94
C ASP A 41 4.91 2.92 7.67
N VAL A 42 6.08 2.37 7.35
CA VAL A 42 6.26 0.98 6.93
C VAL A 42 7.41 0.34 7.69
N TYR A 43 7.55 -0.97 7.55
CA TYR A 43 8.67 -1.74 8.08
C TYR A 43 9.56 -2.25 6.95
N ILE A 44 10.87 -2.15 7.16
CA ILE A 44 11.89 -2.69 6.26
C ILE A 44 12.78 -3.63 7.06
N ALA A 45 13.05 -4.81 6.51
CA ALA A 45 13.94 -5.78 7.12
C ALA A 45 15.39 -5.25 7.13
N ASN A 46 16.09 -5.44 8.24
CA ASN A 46 17.45 -4.90 8.43
C ASN A 46 18.46 -5.54 7.47
N ASP A 47 18.31 -6.83 7.19
CA ASP A 47 19.12 -7.62 6.25
C ASP A 47 18.83 -7.27 4.77
N LYS A 48 17.64 -6.74 4.48
CA LYS A 48 17.13 -6.45 3.14
C LYS A 48 16.56 -5.04 3.05
N PRO A 49 17.40 -3.98 3.11
CA PRO A 49 16.97 -2.59 3.22
C PRO A 49 16.27 -2.02 1.96
N HIS A 50 16.21 -2.80 0.89
CA HIS A 50 15.51 -2.48 -0.36
C HIS A 50 14.15 -3.18 -0.49
N PHE A 51 13.79 -4.05 0.46
CA PHE A 51 12.54 -4.78 0.47
C PHE A 51 11.57 -4.17 1.47
N LEU A 52 10.41 -3.77 0.95
CA LEU A 52 9.28 -3.37 1.77
C LEU A 52 8.67 -4.64 2.37
N LEU A 53 8.65 -4.74 3.70
CA LEU A 53 8.00 -5.86 4.37
C LEU A 53 6.50 -5.81 4.09
N ASN A 54 5.88 -6.98 3.89
CA ASN A 54 4.44 -7.10 3.61
C ASN A 54 3.97 -6.27 2.41
N ARG A 55 4.83 -6.15 1.39
CA ARG A 55 4.49 -5.45 0.14
C ARG A 55 3.19 -5.97 -0.49
N GLU A 56 2.99 -7.28 -0.48
CA GLU A 56 1.81 -7.91 -1.07
C GLU A 56 0.53 -7.53 -0.33
N ASP A 57 0.58 -7.34 0.99
CA ASP A 57 -0.55 -6.86 1.79
C ASP A 57 -1.03 -5.48 1.32
N TYR A 58 -0.12 -4.57 0.95
CA TYR A 58 -0.51 -3.25 0.41
C TYR A 58 -1.18 -3.38 -0.97
N SER A 59 -0.71 -4.31 -1.81
CA SER A 59 -1.37 -4.61 -3.10
C SER A 59 -2.78 -5.18 -2.88
N TYR A 60 -2.95 -6.04 -1.86
CA TYR A 60 -4.26 -6.56 -1.47
C TYR A 60 -5.21 -5.48 -0.94
N GLN A 61 -4.73 -4.52 -0.15
CA GLN A 61 -5.55 -3.38 0.29
C GLN A 61 -6.14 -2.62 -0.90
N MET A 62 -5.33 -2.35 -1.92
CA MET A 62 -5.80 -1.70 -3.15
C MET A 62 -6.76 -2.60 -3.92
N ARG A 63 -6.45 -3.90 -4.07
CA ARG A 63 -7.33 -4.86 -4.73
C ARG A 63 -8.72 -4.90 -4.10
N TYR A 64 -8.81 -5.04 -2.78
CA TYR A 64 -10.09 -5.04 -2.07
C TYR A 64 -10.86 -3.73 -2.24
N TYR A 65 -10.17 -2.59 -2.28
CA TYR A 65 -10.81 -1.32 -2.59
C TYR A 65 -11.42 -1.32 -4.00
N ILE A 66 -10.67 -1.76 -5.02
CA ILE A 66 -11.17 -1.79 -6.40
C ILE A 66 -12.33 -2.77 -6.56
N GLU A 67 -12.23 -3.97 -6.00
CA GLU A 67 -13.29 -4.99 -6.06
C GLU A 67 -14.60 -4.50 -5.40
N ARG A 68 -14.52 -3.59 -4.42
CA ARG A 68 -15.71 -2.98 -3.79
C ARG A 68 -16.38 -1.92 -4.66
N ILE A 69 -15.63 -1.17 -5.46
CA ILE A 69 -16.18 -0.12 -6.33
C ILE A 69 -16.53 -0.63 -7.74
N GLN A 70 -15.94 -1.74 -8.15
CA GLN A 70 -16.12 -2.37 -9.46
C GLN A 70 -16.29 -3.88 -9.28
N ALA A 71 -17.53 -4.29 -9.03
CA ALA A 71 -17.86 -5.71 -8.93
C ALA A 71 -17.50 -6.44 -10.24
N ASN A 72 -16.97 -7.67 -10.11
CA ASN A 72 -16.53 -8.53 -11.22
C ASN A 72 -15.34 -8.00 -12.05
N ASN A 73 -14.63 -6.98 -11.56
CA ASN A 73 -13.35 -6.58 -12.12
C ASN A 73 -12.21 -7.12 -11.26
N HIS A 74 -11.26 -7.83 -11.88
CA HIS A 74 -10.09 -8.41 -11.21
C HIS A 74 -8.80 -7.81 -11.78
N PRO A 75 -8.56 -6.50 -11.57
CA PRO A 75 -7.38 -5.86 -12.11
C PRO A 75 -6.12 -6.36 -11.42
N THR A 76 -5.00 -6.28 -12.14
CA THR A 76 -3.68 -6.46 -11.53
C THR A 76 -3.36 -5.23 -10.69
N CYS A 77 -3.26 -5.39 -9.38
CA CYS A 77 -2.89 -4.33 -8.45
C CYS A 77 -1.41 -4.42 -8.05
N LEU A 78 -0.74 -3.29 -8.03
CA LEU A 78 0.67 -3.18 -7.63
C LEU A 78 0.88 -1.90 -6.82
N VAL A 79 1.82 -1.98 -5.89
CA VAL A 79 2.29 -0.81 -5.13
C VAL A 79 3.71 -0.48 -5.53
N VAL A 80 3.95 0.81 -5.72
CA VAL A 80 5.27 1.40 -6.00
C VAL A 80 5.58 2.40 -4.91
N TYR A 81 6.79 2.33 -4.35
CA TYR A 81 7.22 3.25 -3.30
C TYR A 81 8.55 3.92 -3.64
N GLY A 82 8.84 5.03 -2.96
CA GLY A 82 10.13 5.70 -2.91
C GLY A 82 10.46 6.11 -1.47
N LYS A 83 11.73 6.23 -1.14
CA LYS A 83 12.18 6.68 0.19
C LYS A 83 11.95 8.19 0.39
N THR A 84 11.84 8.93 -0.71
CA THR A 84 11.51 10.36 -0.73
C THR A 84 10.31 10.62 -1.63
N GLU A 85 9.61 11.73 -1.39
CA GLU A 85 8.49 12.16 -2.21
C GLU A 85 8.91 12.38 -3.67
N LYS A 86 10.08 12.98 -3.89
CA LYS A 86 10.65 13.20 -5.22
C LYS A 86 10.89 11.89 -5.98
N GLU A 87 11.39 10.87 -5.28
CA GLU A 87 11.59 9.54 -5.87
C GLU A 87 10.26 8.89 -6.27
N ALA A 88 9.27 8.94 -5.37
CA ALA A 88 7.93 8.42 -5.63
C ALA A 88 7.26 9.16 -6.80
N MET A 89 7.35 10.49 -6.83
CA MET A 89 6.81 11.34 -7.90
C MET A 89 7.43 11.01 -9.26
N LYS A 90 8.77 10.82 -9.30
CA LYS A 90 9.46 10.40 -10.54
C LYS A 90 8.94 9.04 -11.04
N LYS A 91 8.73 8.08 -10.14
CA LYS A 91 8.18 6.76 -10.48
C LYS A 91 6.72 6.86 -10.95
N TYR A 92 5.92 7.68 -10.27
CA TYR A 92 4.52 7.96 -10.61
C TYR A 92 4.39 8.52 -12.03
N LEU A 93 5.07 9.64 -12.32
CA LEU A 93 5.02 10.28 -13.64
C LEU A 93 5.51 9.35 -14.75
N LYS A 94 6.58 8.57 -14.48
CA LYS A 94 7.08 7.57 -15.43
C LYS A 94 6.04 6.50 -15.71
N MET A 95 5.34 6.02 -14.69
CA MET A 95 4.30 5.00 -14.83
C MET A 95 3.07 5.56 -15.55
N GLN A 96 2.58 6.73 -15.17
CA GLN A 96 1.45 7.39 -15.80
C GLN A 96 1.73 7.66 -17.30
N ALA A 97 2.94 8.09 -17.65
CA ALA A 97 3.34 8.29 -19.04
C ALA A 97 3.34 7.00 -19.88
N ARG A 98 3.51 5.80 -19.26
CA ARG A 98 3.42 4.52 -19.98
C ARG A 98 2.01 4.25 -20.50
N TYR A 99 0.98 4.69 -19.78
CA TYR A 99 -0.42 4.43 -20.10
C TYR A 99 -1.12 5.61 -20.80
N THR A 100 -0.52 6.80 -20.76
CA THR A 100 -1.08 8.00 -21.42
C THR A 100 -0.34 8.38 -22.71
N LYS A 101 0.99 8.48 -22.67
CA LYS A 101 1.80 9.04 -23.79
C LYS A 101 2.50 7.98 -24.65
N LYS A 102 2.87 6.85 -24.04
CA LYS A 102 3.69 5.80 -24.69
C LYS A 102 2.91 4.53 -25.03
N ALA A 103 1.62 4.49 -24.71
CA ALA A 103 0.79 3.33 -24.97
C ALA A 103 0.45 3.23 -26.46
N LYS A 104 0.50 2.01 -27.01
CA LYS A 104 0.05 1.74 -28.40
C LYS A 104 -1.47 1.72 -28.53
N LYS A 105 -2.18 1.53 -27.41
CA LYS A 105 -3.64 1.56 -27.32
C LYS A 105 -4.07 2.64 -26.33
N THR A 106 -5.29 3.12 -26.48
CA THR A 106 -5.89 4.08 -25.54
C THR A 106 -6.24 3.36 -24.24
N TYR A 107 -5.83 3.96 -23.12
CA TYR A 107 -6.26 3.55 -21.79
C TYR A 107 -7.11 4.65 -21.17
N VAL A 108 -8.14 4.26 -20.42
CA VAL A 108 -8.85 5.17 -19.52
C VAL A 108 -8.05 5.25 -18.23
N VAL A 109 -7.47 6.42 -17.95
CA VAL A 109 -6.61 6.61 -16.78
C VAL A 109 -7.36 7.43 -15.73
N ASN A 110 -7.68 6.79 -14.60
CA ASN A 110 -8.40 7.42 -13.50
C ASN A 110 -7.47 7.73 -12.32
N ALA A 111 -7.80 8.78 -11.58
CA ALA A 111 -7.18 9.11 -10.31
C ALA A 111 -8.07 8.66 -9.15
N ILE A 112 -7.45 8.09 -8.11
CA ILE A 112 -8.08 7.73 -6.85
C ILE A 112 -7.47 8.64 -5.77
N PRO A 113 -8.21 9.68 -5.34
CA PRO A 113 -7.69 10.63 -4.36
C PRO A 113 -7.55 9.98 -2.99
N SER A 114 -6.68 10.56 -2.16
CA SER A 114 -6.42 10.12 -0.78
C SER A 114 -7.65 10.22 0.13
N THR A 115 -8.71 10.91 -0.30
CA THR A 115 -10.02 10.96 0.39
C THR A 115 -10.84 9.69 0.19
N GLN A 116 -10.60 8.94 -0.89
CA GLN A 116 -11.32 7.70 -1.20
C GLN A 116 -10.56 6.45 -0.75
N PHE A 117 -9.24 6.46 -0.87
CA PHE A 117 -8.40 5.31 -0.51
C PHE A 117 -7.16 5.77 0.26
N LYS A 118 -6.88 5.09 1.38
CA LYS A 118 -5.65 5.26 2.15
C LYS A 118 -5.02 3.92 2.49
N PHE A 119 -3.70 3.83 2.31
CA PHE A 119 -2.95 2.67 2.77
C PHE A 119 -2.93 2.61 4.29
N GLN A 120 -3.08 1.39 4.80
CA GLN A 120 -2.89 1.06 6.21
C GLN A 120 -1.51 0.45 6.40
N THR A 121 -0.80 0.91 7.42
CA THR A 121 0.48 0.34 7.82
C THR A 121 0.32 -1.14 8.19
N MET A 122 1.14 -1.97 7.57
CA MET A 122 1.19 -3.41 7.86
C MET A 122 2.31 -3.71 8.85
N LEU A 123 1.92 -4.31 9.98
CA LEU A 123 2.88 -4.80 10.98
C LEU A 123 3.61 -6.05 10.45
N PRO A 124 4.89 -6.22 10.82
CA PRO A 124 5.58 -7.50 10.78
C PRO A 124 4.75 -8.62 11.43
N ASP A 125 4.92 -9.85 10.96
CA ASP A 125 4.07 -10.97 11.34
C ASP A 125 4.16 -11.27 12.84
N ASP A 126 5.35 -11.22 13.43
CA ASP A 126 5.56 -11.40 14.88
C ASP A 126 4.82 -10.34 15.71
N LEU A 127 4.87 -9.06 15.31
CA LEU A 127 4.13 -7.99 15.99
C LEU A 127 2.63 -8.10 15.78
N ARG A 128 2.20 -8.61 14.62
CA ARG A 128 0.79 -8.82 14.32
C ARG A 128 0.23 -9.92 15.22
N GLU A 129 0.94 -11.03 15.36
CA GLU A 129 0.56 -12.13 16.25
C GLU A 129 0.48 -11.68 17.72
N GLU A 130 1.49 -10.95 18.21
CA GLU A 130 1.48 -10.38 19.57
C GLU A 130 0.28 -9.46 19.77
N LYS A 131 -0.02 -8.60 18.79
CA LYS A 131 -1.19 -7.71 18.84
C LYS A 131 -2.49 -8.49 18.92
N ILE A 132 -2.64 -9.55 18.11
CA ILE A 132 -3.84 -10.41 18.11
C ILE A 132 -4.02 -11.11 19.46
N LYS A 133 -2.95 -11.71 20.00
CA LYS A 133 -2.97 -12.36 21.33
C LYS A 133 -3.41 -11.37 22.42
N ASN A 134 -2.81 -10.18 22.45
CA ASN A 134 -3.15 -9.16 23.44
C ASN A 134 -4.58 -8.61 23.31
N SER A 135 -5.14 -8.56 22.10
CA SER A 135 -6.56 -8.18 21.91
C SER A 135 -7.53 -9.24 22.39
N ASN A 136 -7.22 -10.53 22.24
CA ASN A 136 -8.08 -11.62 22.70
C ASN A 136 -8.10 -11.69 24.24
N VAL A 137 -6.95 -11.54 24.89
CA VAL A 137 -6.84 -11.50 26.37
C VAL A 137 -7.66 -10.34 26.96
N LYS A 138 -7.62 -9.16 26.35
CA LYS A 138 -8.43 -7.99 26.80
C LYS A 138 -9.94 -8.16 26.61
N GLN A 139 -10.38 -9.06 25.73
CA GLN A 139 -11.79 -9.37 25.54
C GLN A 139 -12.28 -10.41 26.57
N GLU A 140 -11.40 -11.31 27.00
CA GLU A 140 -11.67 -12.27 28.07
C GLU A 140 -11.72 -11.60 29.45
N GLU A 141 -10.87 -10.60 29.73
CA GLU A 141 -10.90 -9.84 30.99
C GLU A 141 -12.12 -8.89 31.15
N LYS A 142 -12.86 -8.65 30.07
CA LYS A 142 -14.08 -7.81 30.07
C LYS A 142 -15.37 -8.62 30.16
N LYS A 143 -15.28 -9.93 30.32
CA LYS A 143 -16.41 -10.86 30.44
C LYS A 143 -16.48 -11.43 31.85
#